data_AF-T0ZLB8-F1
#
_entry.id   AF-T0ZLB8-F1
#
_cell.length_a   1.000
_cell.length_b   1.000
_cell.length_c   1.000
_cell.angle_alpha   90.00
_cell.angle_beta   90.00
_cell.angle_gamma   90.00
#
_symmetry.space_group_name_H-M   'P 1'
#
loop_
_entity.id
_entity.type
_entity.pdbx_description
1 polymer ?
#
loop_
_entity_poly.entity_id
_entity_poly.type
_entity_poly.pdbx_seq_one_letter_code
_entity_poly.pdbx_strand_id
1 'polypeptide(L)'
;RYEVEIQLGQTDESHIIRTIEYWDIERKRYPQYEHCAVIVAEDITSRFLNVIQLFNGAIPLIALKLTAYRVGDEYALTFVKVMDERTFGLVDEDEPVTEPADRNFWETMRGTKKTMALTDSLFKIVNAVEPKAILKYNRHYIGLEVNGSAYNFVSFRPQKARVILRVRLAQSKEIDDAIEEAGFDASPYDTRWRQYRLRISEGVDQMQRDTLLKLIQSAHDGFGK
;
A
#
# COMPACT_ATOMS: atom_id res chain seq x y z
N ARG A 1 -0.70 -11.18 -14.64
CA ARG A 1 0.07 -11.46 -15.86
C ARG A 1 0.94 -10.26 -16.15
N TYR A 2 2.16 -10.48 -16.59
CA TYR A 2 3.12 -9.43 -16.85
C TYR A 2 3.26 -9.26 -18.36
N GLU A 3 2.85 -8.10 -18.86
CA GLU A 3 2.91 -7.77 -20.27
C GLU A 3 4.20 -6.99 -20.50
N VAL A 4 5.23 -7.71 -20.94
CA VAL A 4 6.62 -7.23 -20.94
C VAL A 4 6.96 -6.61 -22.29
N GLU A 5 7.45 -5.37 -22.27
CA GLU A 5 7.99 -4.68 -23.43
C GLU A 5 9.43 -4.24 -23.20
N ILE A 6 10.34 -4.73 -24.05
CA ILE A 6 11.79 -4.55 -23.91
C ILE A 6 12.33 -3.62 -24.99
N GLN A 7 13.23 -2.72 -24.59
CA GLN A 7 14.03 -1.87 -25.49
C GLN A 7 15.50 -1.91 -25.06
N LEU A 8 16.40 -2.07 -26.03
CA LEU A 8 17.84 -1.88 -25.79
C LEU A 8 18.16 -0.38 -25.83
N GLY A 9 19.13 0.05 -25.03
CA GLY A 9 19.47 1.45 -24.87
C GLY A 9 18.52 2.22 -23.96
N GLN A 10 18.44 3.52 -24.21
CA GLN A 10 17.67 4.46 -23.40
C GLN A 10 16.18 4.39 -23.73
N THR A 11 15.35 4.52 -22.70
CA THR A 11 13.90 4.68 -22.83
C THR A 11 13.53 5.95 -23.59
N ASP A 12 12.58 5.87 -24.51
CA ASP A 12 12.00 6.98 -25.25
C ASP A 12 10.46 7.00 -25.19
N GLU A 13 9.84 8.05 -25.69
CA GLU A 13 8.38 8.20 -25.68
C GLU A 13 7.66 7.03 -26.38
N SER A 14 8.25 6.46 -27.43
CA SER A 14 7.68 5.31 -28.15
C SER A 14 7.69 4.04 -27.30
N HIS A 15 8.68 3.86 -26.43
CA HIS A 15 8.75 2.71 -25.52
C HIS A 15 7.60 2.73 -24.50
N ILE A 16 7.22 3.90 -23.97
CA ILE A 16 6.02 4.04 -23.10
C ILE A 16 4.77 3.62 -23.85
N ILE A 17 4.57 4.19 -25.04
CA ILE A 17 3.36 3.98 -25.84
C ILE A 17 3.17 2.49 -26.12
N ARG A 18 4.21 1.81 -26.63
CA ARG A 18 4.14 0.37 -26.91
C ARG A 18 3.85 -0.46 -25.66
N THR A 19 4.47 -0.12 -24.53
CA THR A 19 4.25 -0.82 -23.26
C THR A 19 2.79 -0.72 -22.83
N ILE A 20 2.21 0.48 -22.86
CA ILE A 20 0.82 0.73 -22.45
C ILE A 20 -0.17 0.11 -23.44
N GLU A 21 0.08 0.23 -24.74
CA GLU A 21 -0.77 -0.35 -25.79
C GLU A 21 -0.81 -1.88 -25.67
N TYR A 22 0.35 -2.52 -25.49
CA TYR A 22 0.41 -3.96 -25.33
C TYR A 22 -0.35 -4.43 -24.10
N TRP A 23 -0.16 -3.75 -22.96
CA TRP A 23 -0.92 -4.01 -21.74
C TRP A 23 -2.44 -3.87 -21.94
N ASP A 24 -2.90 -2.79 -22.59
CA ASP A 24 -4.34 -2.56 -22.78
C ASP A 24 -4.97 -3.60 -23.74
N ILE A 25 -4.24 -4.01 -24.78
CA ILE A 25 -4.65 -5.09 -25.68
C ILE A 25 -4.84 -6.41 -24.90
N GLU A 26 -3.84 -6.82 -24.12
CA GLU A 26 -3.90 -8.09 -23.40
C GLU A 26 -4.95 -8.06 -22.29
N ARG A 27 -5.09 -6.94 -21.57
CA ARG A 27 -6.15 -6.77 -20.56
C ARG A 27 -7.55 -6.87 -21.16
N LYS A 28 -7.79 -6.30 -22.34
CA LYS A 28 -9.08 -6.42 -23.04
C LYS A 28 -9.32 -7.82 -23.59
N ARG A 29 -8.24 -8.52 -23.99
CA ARG A 29 -8.29 -9.87 -24.55
C ARG A 29 -8.58 -10.92 -23.49
N TYR A 30 -8.03 -10.77 -22.29
CA TYR A 30 -8.15 -11.72 -21.19
C TYR A 30 -8.55 -11.05 -19.86
N PRO A 31 -9.74 -10.42 -19.79
CA PRO A 31 -10.15 -9.60 -18.64
C PRO A 31 -10.27 -10.37 -17.31
N GLN A 32 -10.27 -11.70 -17.34
CA GLN A 32 -10.30 -12.55 -16.15
C GLN A 32 -8.96 -12.61 -15.39
N TYR A 33 -7.87 -12.12 -15.97
CA TYR A 33 -6.58 -12.04 -15.29
C TYR A 33 -6.28 -10.60 -14.91
N GLU A 34 -5.56 -10.43 -13.79
CA GLU A 34 -4.91 -9.15 -13.52
C GLU A 34 -3.74 -8.98 -14.49
N HIS A 35 -3.57 -7.80 -15.05
CA HIS A 35 -2.51 -7.48 -16.01
C HIS A 35 -1.67 -6.33 -15.48
N CYS A 36 -0.36 -6.47 -15.53
CA CYS A 36 0.60 -5.46 -15.13
C CYS A 36 1.57 -5.22 -16.29
N ALA A 37 1.72 -3.95 -16.68
CA ALA A 37 2.63 -3.53 -17.73
C ALA A 37 4.07 -3.59 -17.19
N VAL A 38 5.00 -4.17 -17.95
CA VAL A 38 6.41 -4.25 -17.53
C VAL A 38 7.29 -3.64 -18.60
N ILE A 39 7.88 -2.49 -18.29
CA ILE A 39 8.82 -1.81 -19.17
C ILE A 39 10.26 -2.20 -18.80
N VAL A 40 11.06 -2.58 -19.80
CA VAL A 40 12.45 -3.00 -19.59
C VAL A 40 13.40 -2.24 -20.51
N ALA A 41 14.40 -1.55 -19.95
CA ALA A 41 15.40 -0.81 -20.72
C ALA A 41 16.77 -0.80 -20.06
N GLU A 42 17.83 -0.54 -20.83
CA GLU A 42 19.20 -0.42 -20.29
C GLU A 42 19.42 0.88 -19.53
N ASP A 43 18.78 1.97 -19.97
CA ASP A 43 18.80 3.26 -19.29
C ASP A 43 17.39 3.85 -19.15
N ILE A 44 16.99 4.14 -17.93
CA ILE A 44 15.68 4.71 -17.57
C ILE A 44 15.93 6.06 -16.92
N THR A 45 15.59 7.14 -17.63
CA THR A 45 15.90 8.49 -17.17
C THR A 45 14.94 8.99 -16.08
N SER A 46 15.38 9.95 -15.27
CA SER A 46 14.52 10.58 -14.25
C SER A 46 13.30 11.29 -14.86
N ARG A 47 13.44 11.88 -16.06
CA ARG A 47 12.31 12.47 -16.80
C ARG A 47 11.27 11.39 -17.10
N PHE A 48 11.72 10.20 -17.47
CA PHE A 48 10.86 9.08 -17.80
C PHE A 48 10.13 8.53 -16.57
N LEU A 49 10.84 8.39 -15.45
CA LEU A 49 10.22 8.03 -14.17
C LEU A 49 9.13 9.03 -13.77
N ASN A 50 9.33 10.33 -14.02
CA ASN A 50 8.30 11.34 -13.75
C ASN A 50 7.06 11.20 -14.65
N VAL A 51 7.25 10.86 -15.93
CA VAL A 51 6.13 10.63 -16.87
C VAL A 51 5.36 9.37 -16.45
N ILE A 52 6.07 8.30 -16.12
CA ILE A 52 5.44 7.07 -15.63
C ILE A 52 4.63 7.34 -14.35
N GLN A 53 5.13 8.21 -13.47
CA GLN A 53 4.40 8.60 -12.26
C GLN A 53 3.06 9.30 -12.54
N LEU A 54 2.87 9.93 -13.70
CA LEU A 54 1.57 10.51 -14.09
C LEU A 54 0.50 9.45 -14.30
N PHE A 55 0.89 8.22 -14.64
CA PHE A 55 -0.02 7.08 -14.81
C PHE A 55 -0.27 6.31 -13.51
N ASN A 56 0.36 6.71 -12.38
CA ASN A 56 0.21 6.01 -11.11
C ASN A 56 -1.29 5.88 -10.78
N GLY A 57 -1.74 4.66 -10.50
CA GLY A 57 -3.12 4.34 -10.10
C GLY A 57 -4.10 4.06 -11.22
N ALA A 58 -3.77 4.41 -12.47
CA ALA A 58 -4.59 4.06 -13.63
C ALA A 58 -4.05 2.84 -14.38
N ILE A 59 -2.71 2.66 -14.37
CA ILE A 59 -2.03 1.56 -15.06
C ILE A 59 -1.06 0.92 -14.08
N PRO A 60 -1.26 -0.36 -13.69
CA PRO A 60 -0.25 -1.12 -12.96
C PRO A 60 1.00 -1.29 -13.82
N LEU A 61 2.13 -0.70 -13.41
CA LEU A 61 3.35 -0.65 -14.21
C LEU A 61 4.60 -0.90 -13.36
N ILE A 62 5.44 -1.85 -13.80
CA ILE A 62 6.77 -2.14 -13.24
C ILE A 62 7.83 -1.67 -14.25
N ALA A 63 8.89 -1.04 -13.76
CA ALA A 63 10.06 -0.69 -14.56
C ALA A 63 11.30 -1.47 -14.12
N LEU A 64 11.91 -2.20 -15.06
CA LEU A 64 13.14 -2.95 -14.85
C LEU A 64 14.28 -2.33 -15.66
N LYS A 65 15.37 -2.01 -14.98
CA LYS A 65 16.63 -1.68 -15.62
C LYS A 65 17.37 -2.97 -15.95
N LEU A 66 17.64 -3.18 -17.23
CA LEU A 66 18.48 -4.25 -17.74
C LEU A 66 19.95 -3.82 -17.71
N THR A 67 20.85 -4.73 -17.38
CA THR A 67 22.28 -4.56 -17.60
C THR A 67 22.85 -5.86 -18.13
N ALA A 68 23.54 -5.78 -19.27
CA ALA A 68 24.23 -6.90 -19.88
C ALA A 68 25.73 -6.80 -19.60
N TYR A 69 26.30 -7.88 -19.06
CA TYR A 69 27.73 -8.05 -18.87
C TYR A 69 28.24 -9.12 -19.82
N ARG A 70 29.42 -8.91 -20.39
CA ARG A 70 30.14 -9.97 -21.11
C ARG A 70 31.15 -10.61 -20.17
N VAL A 71 31.06 -11.92 -20.01
CA VAL A 71 31.98 -12.72 -19.18
C VAL A 71 32.60 -13.79 -20.08
N GLY A 72 33.81 -13.51 -20.56
CA GLY A 72 34.44 -14.32 -21.60
C GLY A 72 33.63 -14.29 -22.91
N ASP A 73 33.15 -15.46 -23.32
CA ASP A 73 32.33 -15.65 -24.53
C ASP A 73 30.82 -15.70 -24.22
N GLU A 74 30.42 -15.56 -22.95
CA GLU A 74 29.03 -15.57 -22.53
C GLU A 74 28.52 -14.17 -22.16
N TYR A 75 27.19 -14.02 -22.16
CA TYR A 75 26.50 -12.81 -21.71
C TYR A 75 25.69 -13.11 -20.43
N ALA A 76 25.91 -12.31 -19.39
CA ALA A 76 25.11 -12.33 -18.17
C ALA A 76 24.18 -11.12 -18.16
N LEU A 77 22.88 -11.34 -17.99
CA LEU A 77 21.88 -10.28 -17.89
C LEU A 77 21.43 -10.14 -16.43
N THR A 78 21.45 -8.91 -15.92
CA THR A 78 20.89 -8.57 -14.62
C THR A 78 19.74 -7.61 -14.79
N PHE A 79 18.67 -7.80 -14.03
CA PHE A 79 17.50 -6.94 -14.02
C PHE A 79 17.35 -6.34 -12.63
N VAL A 80 17.31 -5.01 -12.55
CA VAL A 80 17.08 -4.28 -11.31
C VAL A 80 15.72 -3.62 -11.42
N LYS A 81 14.82 -3.91 -10.48
CA LYS A 81 13.55 -3.20 -10.39
C LYS A 81 13.81 -1.76 -9.91
N VAL A 82 13.59 -0.79 -10.79
CA VAL A 82 13.78 0.64 -10.48
C VAL A 82 12.47 1.33 -10.10
N MET A 83 11.35 0.75 -10.50
CA MET A 83 10.02 1.16 -10.09
C MET A 83 9.15 -0.09 -9.97
N ASP A 84 8.43 -0.21 -8.85
CA ASP A 84 7.46 -1.27 -8.67
C ASP A 84 6.08 -0.84 -9.17
N GLU A 85 5.19 -1.81 -9.28
CA GLU A 85 3.77 -1.57 -9.48
C GLU A 85 3.28 -0.72 -8.31
N ARG A 86 3.26 0.59 -8.52
CA ARG A 86 2.42 1.48 -7.71
C ARG A 86 0.99 1.23 -8.16
N THR A 87 0.46 0.07 -7.80
CA THR A 87 -0.92 0.09 -7.34
C THR A 87 -0.89 1.13 -6.23
N PHE A 88 -1.52 2.28 -6.45
CA PHE A 88 -2.23 2.87 -5.32
C PHE A 88 -2.96 1.68 -4.76
N GLY A 89 -2.52 1.17 -3.60
CA GLY A 89 -3.10 -0.02 -3.00
C GLY A 89 -4.57 0.21 -3.14
N LEU A 90 -5.21 -0.63 -3.98
CA LEU A 90 -6.45 -0.30 -4.67
C LEU A 90 -7.28 0.53 -3.68
N VAL A 91 -7.86 1.67 -4.09
CA VAL A 91 -9.21 1.91 -3.56
C VAL A 91 -9.87 0.61 -3.93
N ASP A 92 -9.94 -0.31 -2.97
CA ASP A 92 -10.14 -1.71 -3.28
C ASP A 92 -11.36 -1.68 -4.21
N GLU A 93 -11.31 -2.30 -5.39
CA GLU A 93 -12.51 -2.30 -6.23
C GLU A 93 -13.70 -2.94 -5.44
N ASP A 94 -13.35 -3.63 -4.34
CA ASP A 94 -14.18 -4.14 -3.26
C ASP A 94 -14.36 -3.21 -2.01
N GLU A 95 -13.61 -2.10 -1.84
CA GLU A 95 -13.92 -1.07 -0.83
C GLU A 95 -15.11 -0.28 -1.37
N PRO A 96 -16.31 -0.42 -0.76
CA PRO A 96 -17.47 0.32 -1.23
C PRO A 96 -17.15 1.80 -1.19
N VAL A 97 -17.54 2.57 -2.21
CA VAL A 97 -17.50 4.03 -2.19
C VAL A 97 -18.13 4.48 -0.88
N THR A 98 -17.29 4.85 0.08
CA THR A 98 -17.76 5.06 1.43
C THR A 98 -18.32 6.47 1.48
N GLU A 99 -19.58 6.60 1.85
CA GLU A 99 -20.12 7.92 2.14
C GLU A 99 -19.26 8.59 3.22
N PRO A 100 -18.93 9.88 3.05
CA PRO A 100 -18.18 10.61 4.06
C PRO A 100 -18.96 10.61 5.38
N ALA A 101 -18.23 10.53 6.47
CA ALA A 101 -18.75 10.68 7.82
C ALA A 101 -17.98 11.78 8.54
N ASP A 102 -18.38 12.07 9.76
CA ASP A 102 -17.67 13.00 10.64
C ASP A 102 -17.39 12.36 12.00
N ARG A 103 -16.68 13.11 12.84
CA ARG A 103 -16.38 12.67 14.21
C ARG A 103 -17.66 12.43 15.02
N ASN A 104 -18.67 13.27 14.88
CA ASN A 104 -19.92 13.16 15.64
C ASN A 104 -20.66 11.85 15.33
N PHE A 105 -20.70 11.44 14.06
CA PHE A 105 -21.21 10.14 13.64
C PHE A 105 -20.48 8.99 14.34
N TRP A 106 -19.15 9.04 14.44
CA TRP A 106 -18.39 8.00 15.11
C TRP A 106 -18.57 8.02 16.64
N GLU A 107 -18.67 9.18 17.26
CA GLU A 107 -18.90 9.29 18.71
C GLU A 107 -20.29 8.82 19.13
N THR A 108 -21.31 8.98 18.27
CA THR A 108 -22.72 8.72 18.62
C THR A 108 -23.26 7.41 18.04
N MET A 109 -23.05 7.15 16.75
CA MET A 109 -23.70 6.04 16.03
C MET A 109 -22.87 4.76 16.04
N ARG A 110 -21.55 4.83 15.83
CA ARG A 110 -20.69 3.64 15.67
C ARG A 110 -19.87 3.29 16.91
N GLY A 111 -19.19 4.26 17.48
CA GLY A 111 -18.32 4.14 18.63
C GLY A 111 -18.85 4.88 19.85
N THR A 112 -17.92 5.41 20.63
CA THR A 112 -18.15 6.27 21.79
C THR A 112 -17.07 7.36 21.84
N LYS A 113 -17.28 8.39 22.66
CA LYS A 113 -16.21 9.38 22.95
C LYS A 113 -14.92 8.73 23.45
N LYS A 114 -15.02 7.67 24.25
CA LYS A 114 -13.87 6.91 24.76
C LYS A 114 -13.07 6.26 23.63
N THR A 115 -13.74 5.57 22.70
CA THR A 115 -13.04 4.90 21.59
C THR A 115 -12.54 5.86 20.52
N MET A 116 -13.17 7.04 20.38
CA MET A 116 -12.62 8.12 19.57
C MET A 116 -11.37 8.75 20.19
N ALA A 117 -11.35 8.98 21.50
CA ALA A 117 -10.13 9.44 22.18
C ALA A 117 -8.99 8.41 22.09
N LEU A 118 -9.31 7.11 22.17
CA LEU A 118 -8.34 6.06 21.92
C LEU A 118 -7.81 6.09 20.48
N THR A 119 -8.68 6.32 19.50
CA THR A 119 -8.30 6.50 18.09
C THR A 119 -7.33 7.66 17.92
N ASP A 120 -7.58 8.81 18.57
CA ASP A 120 -6.66 9.95 18.54
C ASP A 120 -5.29 9.59 19.13
N SER A 121 -5.25 8.76 20.18
CA SER A 121 -3.99 8.32 20.78
C SER A 121 -3.19 7.38 19.87
N LEU A 122 -3.86 6.45 19.19
CA LEU A 122 -3.24 5.54 18.22
C LEU A 122 -2.77 6.32 16.98
N PHE A 123 -3.55 7.31 16.54
CA PHE A 123 -3.19 8.19 15.44
C PHE A 123 -1.92 9.01 15.71
N LYS A 124 -1.61 9.34 16.97
CA LYS A 124 -0.31 9.96 17.32
C LYS A 124 0.89 9.05 16.99
N ILE A 125 0.71 7.73 17.05
CA ILE A 125 1.76 6.77 16.66
C ILE A 125 1.92 6.80 15.13
N VAL A 126 0.82 6.87 14.38
CA VAL A 126 0.85 7.05 12.92
C VAL A 126 1.57 8.34 12.53
N ASN A 127 1.28 9.46 13.19
CA ASN A 127 1.95 10.74 12.91
C ASN A 127 3.45 10.75 13.24
N ALA A 128 3.93 9.83 14.08
CA ALA A 128 5.37 9.67 14.28
C ALA A 128 6.07 9.05 13.06
N VAL A 129 5.32 8.30 12.23
CA VAL A 129 5.80 7.68 10.98
C VAL A 129 5.54 8.59 9.77
N GLU A 130 4.32 9.11 9.64
CA GLU A 130 3.93 10.03 8.54
C GLU A 130 3.31 11.30 9.13
N PRO A 131 4.12 12.34 9.40
CA PRO A 131 3.65 13.58 10.05
C PRO A 131 2.61 14.38 9.27
N LYS A 132 2.46 14.14 7.96
CA LYS A 132 1.46 14.81 7.11
C LYS A 132 0.13 14.06 7.04
N ALA A 133 0.04 12.88 7.67
CA ALA A 133 -1.21 12.14 7.72
C ALA A 133 -2.29 12.95 8.45
N ILE A 134 -3.51 12.88 7.93
CA ILE A 134 -4.72 13.36 8.61
C ILE A 134 -5.78 12.25 8.60
N LEU A 135 -6.66 12.27 9.60
CA LEU A 135 -7.77 11.32 9.68
C LEU A 135 -8.85 11.68 8.65
N LYS A 136 -9.21 10.71 7.81
CA LYS A 136 -10.32 10.79 6.86
C LYS A 136 -11.48 9.95 7.35
N TYR A 137 -12.59 10.60 7.70
CA TYR A 137 -13.75 9.95 8.30
C TYR A 137 -14.69 9.39 7.22
N ASN A 138 -14.79 8.07 7.15
CA ASN A 138 -15.72 7.36 6.28
C ASN A 138 -16.79 6.64 7.13
N ARG A 139 -17.93 6.26 6.56
CA ARG A 139 -19.00 5.57 7.33
C ARG A 139 -18.63 4.19 7.88
N HIS A 140 -17.66 3.52 7.28
CA HIS A 140 -17.29 2.13 7.61
C HIS A 140 -15.96 2.00 8.35
N TYR A 141 -15.05 2.95 8.16
CA TYR A 141 -13.74 3.04 8.80
C TYR A 141 -13.27 4.50 8.86
N ILE A 142 -12.21 4.79 9.59
CA ILE A 142 -11.50 6.06 9.57
C ILE A 142 -10.14 5.78 8.93
N GLY A 143 -9.93 6.35 7.76
CA GLY A 143 -8.72 6.18 6.96
C GLY A 143 -7.70 7.28 7.20
N LEU A 144 -6.68 7.27 6.37
CA LEU A 144 -5.62 8.26 6.31
C LEU A 144 -5.63 8.98 4.97
N GLU A 145 -5.34 10.27 5.03
CA GLU A 145 -5.09 11.10 3.86
C GLU A 145 -3.75 11.81 4.03
N VAL A 146 -2.97 11.88 2.96
CA VAL A 146 -1.69 12.60 2.91
C VAL A 146 -1.69 13.45 1.65
N ASN A 147 -1.48 14.76 1.81
CA ASN A 147 -1.49 15.74 0.70
C ASN A 147 -2.73 15.63 -0.22
N GLY A 148 -3.92 15.42 0.36
CA GLY A 148 -5.18 15.32 -0.38
C GLY A 148 -5.44 13.97 -1.05
N SER A 149 -4.53 13.00 -0.91
CA SER A 149 -4.68 11.64 -1.46
C SER A 149 -4.87 10.61 -0.35
N ALA A 150 -5.76 9.64 -0.58
CA ALA A 150 -5.95 8.54 0.37
C ALA A 150 -4.66 7.72 0.48
N TYR A 151 -4.26 7.40 1.71
CA TYR A 151 -3.01 6.69 2.00
C TYR A 151 -3.20 5.72 3.16
N ASN A 152 -4.13 4.77 3.00
CA ASN A 152 -4.66 3.90 4.05
C ASN A 152 -3.73 2.72 4.43
N PHE A 153 -2.44 2.96 4.68
CA PHE A 153 -1.54 1.92 5.21
C PHE A 153 -1.93 1.45 6.61
N VAL A 154 -2.66 2.31 7.32
CA VAL A 154 -3.39 1.99 8.54
C VAL A 154 -4.82 2.51 8.39
N SER A 155 -5.79 1.81 8.98
CA SER A 155 -7.13 2.35 9.19
C SER A 155 -7.68 1.96 10.56
N PHE A 156 -8.60 2.77 11.05
CA PHE A 156 -9.23 2.58 12.35
C PHE A 156 -10.70 2.25 12.18
N ARG A 157 -11.21 1.33 12.99
CA ARG A 157 -12.65 1.10 13.10
C ARG A 157 -13.06 1.13 14.57
N PRO A 158 -13.38 2.32 15.10
CA PRO A 158 -13.93 2.44 16.45
C PRO A 158 -15.24 1.69 16.59
N GLN A 159 -15.38 0.93 17.67
CA GLN A 159 -16.61 0.27 18.09
C GLN A 159 -17.04 0.82 19.45
N LYS A 160 -18.11 0.28 20.03
CA LYS A 160 -18.60 0.74 21.33
C LYS A 160 -17.58 0.57 22.47
N ALA A 161 -16.83 -0.54 22.47
CA ALA A 161 -15.91 -0.90 23.55
C ALA A 161 -14.41 -0.93 23.17
N ARG A 162 -14.08 -0.90 21.88
CA ARG A 162 -12.71 -1.07 21.37
C ARG A 162 -12.51 -0.38 20.03
N VAL A 163 -11.26 -0.21 19.61
CA VAL A 163 -10.86 0.19 18.27
C VAL A 163 -10.24 -1.02 17.58
N ILE A 164 -10.72 -1.35 16.38
CA ILE A 164 -10.01 -2.29 15.51
C ILE A 164 -9.01 -1.48 14.70
N LEU A 165 -7.72 -1.65 14.99
CA LEU A 165 -6.63 -1.11 14.18
C LEU A 165 -6.32 -2.10 13.07
N ARG A 166 -6.36 -1.63 11.83
CA ARG A 166 -6.00 -2.43 10.66
C ARG A 166 -4.67 -1.92 10.13
N VAL A 167 -3.72 -2.83 9.96
CA VAL A 167 -2.37 -2.51 9.47
C VAL A 167 -2.15 -3.30 8.18
N ARG A 168 -2.08 -2.62 7.03
CA ARG A 168 -1.95 -3.27 5.72
C ARG A 168 -0.49 -3.66 5.50
N LEU A 169 -0.19 -4.92 5.78
CA LEU A 169 1.16 -5.47 5.76
C LEU A 169 1.05 -6.96 5.41
N ALA A 170 1.97 -7.44 4.57
CA ALA A 170 2.00 -8.85 4.18
C ALA A 170 2.24 -9.75 5.40
N GLN A 171 1.57 -10.90 5.43
CA GLN A 171 1.76 -11.86 6.51
C GLN A 171 3.19 -12.39 6.52
N SER A 172 3.83 -12.41 7.69
CA SER A 172 5.07 -13.13 7.90
C SER A 172 5.13 -13.67 9.32
N LYS A 173 5.89 -14.75 9.52
CA LYS A 173 6.08 -15.33 10.85
C LYS A 173 6.70 -14.33 11.83
N GLU A 174 7.66 -13.52 11.37
CA GLU A 174 8.30 -12.49 12.20
C GLU A 174 7.28 -11.47 12.75
N ILE A 175 6.32 -11.06 11.92
CA ILE A 175 5.26 -10.13 12.34
C ILE A 175 4.27 -10.83 13.28
N ASP A 176 3.90 -12.07 12.97
CA ASP A 176 3.00 -12.88 13.81
C ASP A 176 3.59 -13.04 15.22
N ASP A 177 4.86 -13.44 15.32
CA ASP A 177 5.61 -13.62 16.57
C ASP A 177 5.70 -12.28 17.34
N ALA A 178 6.02 -11.17 16.67
CA ALA A 178 6.10 -9.85 17.30
C ALA A 178 4.76 -9.36 17.88
N ILE A 179 3.64 -9.65 17.20
CA ILE A 179 2.29 -9.31 17.68
C ILE A 179 1.93 -10.15 18.91
N GLU A 180 2.27 -11.44 18.91
CA GLU A 180 2.01 -12.35 20.03
C GLU A 180 2.86 -12.01 21.25
N GLU A 181 4.17 -11.78 21.07
CA GLU A 181 5.09 -11.38 22.15
C GLU A 181 4.67 -10.07 22.82
N ALA A 182 4.14 -9.12 22.05
CA ALA A 182 3.61 -7.86 22.57
C ALA A 182 2.22 -8.00 23.23
N GLY A 183 1.64 -9.20 23.24
CA GLY A 183 0.37 -9.49 23.91
C GLY A 183 -0.85 -8.83 23.28
N PHE A 184 -0.85 -8.60 21.96
CA PHE A 184 -2.01 -8.04 21.28
C PHE A 184 -3.15 -9.06 21.10
N ASP A 185 -4.39 -8.63 21.34
CA ASP A 185 -5.58 -9.34 20.84
C ASP A 185 -5.70 -9.14 19.33
N ALA A 186 -5.09 -10.04 18.57
CA ALA A 186 -5.18 -10.06 17.12
C ALA A 186 -6.32 -10.97 16.63
N SER A 187 -7.02 -10.51 15.58
CA SER A 187 -7.88 -11.42 14.80
C SER A 187 -7.01 -12.26 13.85
N PRO A 188 -7.53 -13.39 13.32
CA PRO A 188 -6.88 -14.07 12.21
C PRO A 188 -6.56 -13.08 11.08
N TYR A 189 -5.37 -13.27 10.51
CA TYR A 189 -4.87 -12.46 9.40
C TYR A 189 -5.91 -12.40 8.27
N ASP A 190 -6.11 -11.19 7.75
CA ASP A 190 -7.12 -10.93 6.73
C ASP A 190 -6.49 -11.14 5.35
N THR A 191 -6.58 -12.36 4.83
CA THR A 191 -5.97 -12.72 3.54
C THR A 191 -6.54 -11.95 2.37
N ARG A 192 -7.85 -11.63 2.41
CA ARG A 192 -8.52 -10.83 1.37
C ARG A 192 -7.92 -9.43 1.28
N TRP A 193 -7.74 -8.78 2.42
CA TRP A 193 -7.28 -7.39 2.49
C TRP A 193 -5.80 -7.22 2.80
N ARG A 194 -5.06 -8.33 2.89
CA ARG A 194 -3.64 -8.41 3.23
C ARG A 194 -3.26 -7.53 4.42
N GLN A 195 -3.97 -7.72 5.53
CA GLN A 195 -3.82 -6.86 6.70
C GLN A 195 -3.93 -7.62 8.03
N TYR A 196 -3.23 -7.09 9.02
CA TYR A 196 -3.38 -7.44 10.42
C TYR A 196 -4.53 -6.64 11.05
N ARG A 197 -5.24 -7.25 12.00
CA ARG A 197 -6.37 -6.61 12.71
C ARG A 197 -6.21 -6.77 14.21
N LEU A 198 -5.77 -5.69 14.85
CA LEU A 198 -5.52 -5.62 16.29
C LEU A 198 -6.72 -5.00 16.99
N ARG A 199 -7.22 -5.64 18.06
CA ARG A 199 -8.34 -5.15 18.86
C ARG A 199 -7.80 -4.47 20.10
N ILE A 200 -7.99 -3.16 20.18
CA ILE A 200 -7.44 -2.33 21.24
C ILE A 200 -8.61 -1.77 22.06
N SER A 201 -8.78 -2.23 23.29
CA SER A 201 -9.90 -1.83 24.17
C SER A 201 -9.52 -0.71 25.15
N GLU A 202 -8.23 -0.57 25.43
CA GLU A 202 -7.65 0.39 26.36
C GLU A 202 -6.45 1.09 25.72
N GLY A 203 -5.67 1.86 26.49
CA GLY A 203 -4.40 2.38 26.00
C GLY A 203 -3.42 1.25 25.65
N VAL A 204 -2.35 1.59 24.94
CA VAL A 204 -1.24 0.67 24.69
C VAL A 204 -0.12 0.95 25.68
N ASP A 205 0.51 -0.11 26.20
CA ASP A 205 1.72 0.02 27.00
C ASP A 205 2.95 0.35 26.12
N GLN A 206 4.14 0.44 26.75
CA GLN A 206 5.36 0.79 26.03
C GLN A 206 5.78 -0.27 25.01
N MET A 207 5.68 -1.56 25.34
CA MET A 207 6.07 -2.66 24.44
C MET A 207 5.13 -2.74 23.25
N GLN A 208 3.83 -2.61 23.49
CA GLN A 208 2.80 -2.52 22.47
C GLN A 208 3.00 -1.30 21.57
N ARG A 209 3.32 -0.14 22.15
CA ARG A 209 3.61 1.08 21.41
C ARG A 209 4.81 0.91 20.48
N ASP A 210 5.91 0.34 20.97
CA ASP A 210 7.13 0.13 20.17
C ASP A 210 6.89 -0.89 19.05
N THR A 211 6.10 -1.92 19.34
CA THR A 211 5.67 -2.91 18.33
C THR A 211 4.78 -2.25 17.27
N LEU A 212 3.78 -1.46 17.67
CA LEU A 212 2.95 -0.71 16.72
C LEU A 212 3.78 0.23 15.85
N LEU A 213 4.75 0.95 16.43
CA LEU A 213 5.61 1.84 15.66
C LEU A 213 6.35 1.08 14.55
N LYS A 214 6.91 -0.09 14.86
CA LYS A 214 7.56 -0.96 13.87
C LYS A 214 6.59 -1.44 12.79
N LEU A 215 5.42 -1.96 13.19
CA LEU A 215 4.41 -2.46 12.26
C LEU A 215 3.88 -1.37 11.33
N ILE A 216 3.63 -0.18 11.87
CA ILE A 216 3.15 0.99 11.13
C ILE A 216 4.24 1.50 10.18
N GLN A 217 5.51 1.52 10.61
CA GLN A 217 6.64 1.86 9.75
C GLN A 217 6.77 0.87 8.58
N SER A 218 6.74 -0.44 8.85
CA SER A 218 6.78 -1.46 7.80
C SER A 218 5.60 -1.36 6.85
N ALA A 219 4.40 -1.10 7.36
CA ALA A 219 3.21 -0.91 6.55
C ALA A 219 3.34 0.33 5.66
N HIS A 220 3.80 1.46 6.22
CA HIS A 220 4.07 2.68 5.48
C HIS A 220 5.09 2.45 4.35
N ASP A 221 6.23 1.85 4.68
CA ASP A 221 7.32 1.65 3.73
C ASP A 221 6.97 0.66 2.62
N GLY A 222 6.08 -0.29 2.91
CA GLY A 222 5.54 -1.27 1.96
C GLY A 222 4.26 -0.83 1.25
N PHE A 223 3.65 0.29 1.62
CA PHE A 223 2.33 0.64 1.07
C PHE A 223 2.43 1.09 -0.39
N GLY A 224 1.75 0.38 -1.29
CA GLY A 224 1.81 0.62 -2.73
C GLY A 224 3.09 0.12 -3.40
N LYS A 225 3.80 -0.83 -2.77
CA LYS A 225 4.86 -1.66 -3.35
C LYS A 225 4.38 -3.12 -3.39
#